data_AF-H9FK96-F1
#
_entry.id   AF-H9FK96-F1
#
_cell.length_a   1.000
_cell.length_b   1.000
_cell.length_c   1.000
_cell.angle_alpha   90.00
_cell.angle_beta   90.00
_cell.angle_gamma   90.00
#
_symmetry.space_group_name_H-M   'P 1'
#
loop_
_entity.id
_entity.type
_entity.pdbx_description
1 polymer ?
#
loop_
_entity_poly.entity_id
_entity_poly.type
_entity_poly.pdbx_seq_one_letter_code
_entity_poly.pdbx_strand_id
1 'polypeptide(L)'
;FVIALGQCALAGAFATYYWAMKKPDDIPRYPLFTAFGRAIRYHTGSLAFGSLIIALIQMFKIVLEYLNHRLKRTENTLSKFLQCCLRCCFWCLENAIKFLNRNAYIMIAIYGRNFCRSAKDAFNLLMRNVLKVAVTDEV
;
A
#
# COMPACT_ATOMS: atom_id res chain seq x y z
N PHE A 1 -2.02 7.05 6.61
CA PHE A 1 -3.20 7.75 6.07
C PHE A 1 -2.84 8.87 5.08
N VAL A 2 -2.10 9.92 5.48
CA VAL A 2 -1.74 11.04 4.58
C VAL A 2 -1.02 10.56 3.30
N ILE A 3 -0.07 9.62 3.44
CA ILE A 3 0.62 9.01 2.29
C ILE A 3 -0.36 8.28 1.37
N ALA A 4 -1.30 7.51 1.92
CA ALA A 4 -2.31 6.78 1.16
C ALA A 4 -3.24 7.75 0.40
N LEU A 5 -3.64 8.85 1.04
CA LEU A 5 -4.44 9.90 0.42
C LEU A 5 -3.68 10.56 -0.74
N GLY A 6 -2.40 10.87 -0.56
CA GLY A 6 -1.53 11.40 -1.61
C GLY A 6 -1.40 10.42 -2.79
N GLN A 7 -1.15 9.14 -2.51
CA GLN A 7 -1.07 8.09 -3.54
C GLN A 7 -2.36 7.95 -4.34
N CYS A 8 -3.52 7.96 -3.66
CA CYS A 8 -4.82 7.87 -4.30
C CYS A 8 -5.15 9.13 -5.13
N ALA A 9 -4.84 10.32 -4.62
CA ALA A 9 -5.06 11.58 -5.33
C ALA A 9 -4.18 11.69 -6.58
N LEU A 10 -2.90 11.32 -6.49
CA LEU A 10 -1.99 11.28 -7.63
C LEU A 10 -2.44 10.25 -8.68
N ALA A 11 -2.77 9.03 -8.23
CA ALA A 11 -3.30 8.00 -9.13
C ALA A 11 -4.57 8.46 -9.84
N GLY A 12 -5.48 9.14 -9.13
CA GLY A 12 -6.70 9.69 -9.71
C GLY A 12 -6.46 10.84 -10.70
N ALA A 13 -5.48 11.71 -10.42
CA ALA A 13 -5.09 12.78 -11.34
C ALA A 13 -4.47 12.21 -12.63
N PHE A 14 -3.54 11.27 -12.51
CA PHE A 14 -2.94 10.58 -13.67
C PHE A 14 -3.98 9.77 -14.44
N ALA A 15 -4.89 9.11 -13.74
CA ALA A 15 -6.00 8.40 -14.36
C ALA A 15 -6.86 9.33 -15.22
N THR A 16 -7.26 10.47 -14.64
CA THR A 16 -8.09 11.45 -15.35
C THR A 16 -7.41 11.97 -16.62
N TYR A 17 -6.08 12.16 -16.59
CA TYR A 17 -5.32 12.54 -17.79
C TYR A 17 -5.14 11.39 -18.80
N TYR A 18 -4.83 10.19 -18.32
CA TYR A 18 -4.54 9.03 -19.16
C TYR A 18 -5.77 8.57 -19.94
N TRP A 19 -6.94 8.54 -19.27
CA TRP A 19 -8.22 8.12 -19.87
C TRP A 19 -9.02 9.26 -20.50
N ALA A 20 -8.49 10.48 -20.58
CA ALA A 20 -9.11 11.58 -21.33
C ALA A 20 -9.00 11.32 -22.84
N MET A 21 -10.15 11.25 -23.53
CA MET A 21 -10.22 10.96 -24.97
C MET A 21 -9.96 12.22 -25.81
N LYS A 22 -10.51 13.36 -25.41
CA LYS A 22 -10.25 14.67 -26.03
C LYS A 22 -9.45 15.56 -25.10
N LYS A 23 -8.21 15.83 -25.48
CA LYS A 23 -7.31 16.73 -24.74
C LYS A 23 -7.30 18.10 -25.46
N PRO A 24 -7.55 19.23 -24.78
CA PRO A 24 -7.71 19.39 -23.32
C PRO A 24 -9.15 19.34 -22.77
N ASP A 25 -10.18 19.24 -23.62
CA ASP A 25 -11.58 19.47 -23.21
C ASP A 25 -12.10 18.54 -22.10
N ASP A 26 -11.67 17.28 -22.06
CA ASP A 26 -12.09 16.29 -21.05
C ASP A 26 -11.29 16.38 -19.74
N ILE A 27 -10.25 17.21 -19.68
CA ILE A 27 -9.38 17.34 -18.50
C ILE A 27 -9.91 18.47 -17.60
N PRO A 28 -10.27 18.20 -16.33
CA PRO A 28 -10.66 19.25 -15.40
C PRO A 28 -9.50 20.23 -15.16
N ARG A 29 -9.79 21.52 -15.03
CA ARG A 29 -8.78 22.60 -14.85
C ARG A 29 -7.79 22.34 -13.70
N TYR A 30 -8.24 21.66 -12.64
CA TYR A 30 -7.42 21.33 -11.47
C TYR A 30 -7.53 19.83 -11.13
N PRO A 31 -6.90 18.94 -11.93
CA PRO A 31 -7.11 17.49 -11.83
C PRO A 31 -6.70 16.95 -10.45
N LEU A 32 -5.62 17.47 -9.88
CA LEU A 32 -5.13 17.08 -8.55
C LEU A 32 -6.13 17.43 -7.44
N PHE A 33 -6.64 18.66 -7.41
CA PHE A 33 -7.62 19.09 -6.40
C PHE A 33 -8.93 18.33 -6.54
N THR A 34 -9.39 18.08 -7.77
CA THR A 34 -10.60 17.28 -8.00
C THR A 34 -10.43 15.82 -7.56
N ALA A 35 -9.29 15.20 -7.85
CA ALA A 35 -8.99 13.83 -7.42
C ALA A 35 -8.83 13.75 -5.90
N PHE A 36 -8.19 14.74 -5.28
CA PHE A 36 -8.06 14.84 -3.82
C PHE A 36 -9.42 14.98 -3.13
N GLY A 37 -10.30 15.85 -3.64
CA GLY A 37 -11.66 16.00 -3.12
C GLY A 37 -12.47 14.71 -3.23
N ARG A 38 -12.36 14.00 -4.36
CA ARG A 38 -12.99 12.66 -4.55
C ARG A 38 -12.43 11.63 -3.58
N ALA A 39 -11.11 11.59 -3.38
CA ALA A 39 -10.46 10.66 -2.47
C ALA A 39 -10.91 10.88 -1.01
N ILE A 40 -11.05 12.14 -0.58
CA ILE A 40 -11.57 12.46 0.75
C ILE A 40 -13.06 12.09 0.87
N ARG A 41 -13.89 12.48 -0.10
CA ARG A 41 -15.34 12.29 0.00
C ARG A 41 -15.76 10.83 -0.10
N TYR A 42 -15.13 10.04 -0.97
CA TYR A 42 -15.62 8.69 -1.31
C TYR A 42 -14.69 7.55 -0.89
N HIS A 43 -13.40 7.82 -0.63
CA HIS A 43 -12.40 6.76 -0.42
C HIS A 43 -11.70 6.81 0.94
N THR A 44 -12.05 7.75 1.82
CA THR A 44 -11.51 7.87 3.18
C THR A 44 -11.54 6.56 3.96
N GLY A 45 -12.67 5.85 3.96
CA GLY A 45 -12.80 4.57 4.67
C GLY A 45 -11.81 3.51 4.18
N SER A 46 -11.69 3.33 2.86
CA SER A 46 -10.73 2.39 2.26
C SER A 46 -9.27 2.77 2.54
N LEU A 47 -8.95 4.07 2.48
CA LEU A 47 -7.60 4.59 2.76
C LEU A 47 -7.23 4.46 4.24
N ALA A 48 -8.20 4.68 5.13
CA ALA A 48 -8.05 4.47 6.57
C ALA A 48 -7.84 2.99 6.90
N PHE A 49 -8.64 2.11 6.31
CA PHE A 49 -8.52 0.67 6.51
C PHE A 49 -7.15 0.12 6.04
N GLY A 50 -6.70 0.46 4.83
CA GLY A 50 -5.37 0.04 4.36
C GLY A 50 -4.23 0.61 5.21
N SER A 51 -4.38 1.85 5.70
CA SER A 51 -3.42 2.46 6.63
C SER A 51 -3.39 1.77 7.99
N LEU A 52 -4.55 1.34 8.50
CA LEU A 52 -4.69 0.63 9.77
C LEU A 52 -4.00 -0.73 9.72
N ILE A 53 -4.14 -1.47 8.61
CA ILE A 53 -3.45 -2.76 8.42
C ILE A 53 -1.93 -2.59 8.54
N ILE A 54 -1.37 -1.58 7.84
CA ILE A 54 0.08 -1.31 7.92
C ILE A 54 0.48 -0.95 9.36
N ALA A 55 -0.29 -0.08 10.02
CA ALA A 55 -0.01 0.34 11.39
C ALA A 55 -0.04 -0.84 12.38
N LEU A 56 -0.98 -1.79 12.23
CA LEU A 56 -1.05 -3.00 13.06
C LEU A 56 0.20 -3.87 12.88
N ILE A 57 0.65 -4.10 11.64
CA ILE A 57 1.86 -4.88 11.37
C ILE A 57 3.10 -4.20 11.97
N GLN A 58 3.20 -2.87 11.82
CA GLN A 58 4.29 -2.10 12.41
C GLN A 58 4.27 -2.15 13.94
N MET A 59 3.09 -2.06 14.55
CA MET A 59 2.92 -2.19 16.00
C MET A 59 3.39 -3.57 16.48
N PHE A 60 2.98 -4.65 15.83
CA PHE A 60 3.44 -6.00 16.19
C PHE A 60 4.96 -6.15 16.08
N LYS A 61 5.57 -5.59 15.03
CA LYS A 61 7.03 -5.59 14.83
C LYS A 61 7.75 -4.85 15.97
N ILE A 62 7.24 -3.69 16.37
CA ILE A 62 7.80 -2.90 17.49
C ILE A 62 7.66 -3.67 18.81
N VAL A 63 6.51 -4.30 19.08
CA VAL A 63 6.31 -5.10 20.30
C VAL A 63 7.27 -6.28 20.36
N LEU A 64 7.46 -7.01 19.25
CA LEU A 64 8.42 -8.10 19.17
C LEU A 64 9.86 -7.62 19.37
N GLU A 65 10.23 -6.48 18.80
CA GLU A 65 11.56 -5.89 18.98
C GLU A 65 11.78 -5.43 20.44
N TYR A 66 10.75 -4.87 21.07
CA TYR A 66 10.77 -4.48 22.48
C TYR A 66 10.92 -5.67 23.43
N LEU A 67 10.14 -6.74 23.22
CA LEU A 67 10.25 -7.97 24.03
C LEU A 67 11.64 -8.59 23.87
N ASN A 68 12.15 -8.67 22.65
CA ASN A 68 13.50 -9.18 22.40
C ASN A 68 14.58 -8.33 23.10
N HIS A 69 14.42 -7.00 23.14
CA HIS A 69 15.35 -6.14 23.85
C HIS A 69 15.38 -6.41 25.37
N ARG A 70 14.23 -6.79 25.95
CA ARG A 70 14.13 -7.19 27.37
C ARG A 70 14.70 -8.59 27.63
N LEU A 71 14.50 -9.53 26.72
CA LEU A 71 14.94 -10.93 26.83
C LEU A 71 16.43 -11.16 26.49
N LYS A 72 17.14 -10.15 25.97
CA LYS A 72 18.59 -10.20 25.71
C LYS A 72 19.46 -10.50 26.94
N ARG A 73 18.91 -10.50 28.14
CA ARG A 73 19.61 -10.92 29.38
C ARG A 73 19.84 -12.44 29.49
N THR A 74 19.17 -13.25 28.67
CA THR A 74 19.29 -14.72 28.70
C THR A 74 19.76 -15.21 27.33
N GLU A 75 21.09 -15.30 27.15
CA GLU A 75 21.70 -15.68 25.87
C GLU A 75 21.54 -17.17 25.55
N ASN A 76 20.51 -17.52 24.78
CA ASN A 76 20.40 -18.84 24.15
C ASN A 76 20.53 -18.72 22.63
N THR A 77 21.42 -19.51 22.00
CA THR A 77 21.68 -19.51 20.55
C THR A 77 20.42 -19.76 19.72
N LEU A 78 19.53 -20.62 20.20
CA LEU A 78 18.21 -20.91 19.60
C LEU A 78 17.31 -19.66 19.52
N SER A 79 17.32 -18.82 20.56
CA SER A 79 16.53 -17.58 20.61
C SER A 79 17.00 -16.56 19.56
N LYS A 80 18.32 -16.43 19.37
CA LYS A 80 18.91 -15.56 18.34
C LYS A 80 18.52 -16.00 16.92
N PHE A 81 18.48 -17.30 16.65
CA PHE A 81 18.06 -17.83 15.35
C PHE A 81 16.58 -17.56 15.07
N LEU A 82 15.69 -17.92 16.00
CA LEU A 82 14.24 -17.66 15.87
C LEU A 82 13.94 -16.17 15.70
N GLN A 83 14.66 -15.30 16.43
CA GLN A 83 14.52 -13.86 16.29
C GLN A 83 14.89 -13.38 14.88
N CYS A 84 15.97 -13.90 14.30
CA CYS A 84 16.38 -13.57 12.94
C CYS A 84 15.30 -13.95 11.92
N CYS A 85 14.80 -15.18 12.00
CA CYS A 85 13.73 -15.66 11.12
C CYS A 85 12.47 -14.81 11.24
N LEU A 86 11.99 -14.55 12.46
CA LEU A 86 10.80 -13.73 12.69
C LEU A 86 10.98 -12.30 12.16
N ARG A 87 12.14 -11.68 12.41
CA ARG A 87 12.42 -10.32 11.92
C ARG A 87 12.39 -10.26 10.40
N CYS A 88 12.97 -11.26 9.73
CA CYS A 88 12.92 -11.40 8.28
C CYS A 88 11.48 -11.58 7.78
N CYS A 89 10.71 -12.52 8.35
CA CYS A 89 9.33 -12.77 7.95
C CYS A 89 8.43 -11.52 8.11
N PHE A 90 8.53 -10.81 9.25
CA PHE A 90 7.76 -9.59 9.48
C PHE A 90 8.20 -8.44 8.57
N TRP A 91 9.50 -8.35 8.24
CA TRP A 91 10.00 -7.38 7.27
C TRP A 91 9.46 -7.65 5.86
N CYS A 92 9.50 -8.90 5.40
CA CYS A 92 8.92 -9.32 4.12
C CYS A 92 7.41 -9.06 4.08
N LEU A 93 6.68 -9.40 5.14
CA LEU A 93 5.24 -9.18 5.25
C LEU A 93 4.89 -7.69 5.20
N GLU A 94 5.62 -6.85 5.95
CA GLU A 94 5.42 -5.41 5.94
C GLU A 94 5.60 -4.82 4.53
N ASN A 95 6.66 -5.24 3.83
CA ASN A 95 6.93 -4.78 2.47
C ASN A 95 5.87 -5.25 1.48
N ALA A 96 5.48 -6.52 1.53
CA ALA A 96 4.43 -7.08 0.68
C ALA A 96 3.09 -6.36 0.88
N ILE A 97 2.72 -6.06 2.13
CA ILE A 97 1.47 -5.36 2.45
C ILE A 97 1.52 -3.89 2.04
N LYS A 98 2.66 -3.21 2.18
CA LYS A 98 2.84 -1.84 1.65
C LYS A 98 2.70 -1.81 0.13
N PHE A 99 3.32 -2.77 -0.56
CA PHE A 99 3.23 -2.91 -2.01
C PHE A 99 1.78 -3.17 -2.46
N LEU A 100 1.09 -4.12 -1.82
CA LEU A 100 -0.31 -4.42 -2.13
C LEU A 100 -1.22 -3.21 -1.87
N ASN A 101 -1.04 -2.49 -0.75
CA ASN A 101 -1.82 -1.30 -0.44
C ASN A 101 -1.65 -0.20 -1.49
N ARG A 102 -0.42 0.06 -1.94
CA ARG A 102 -0.14 1.05 -2.99
C ARG A 102 -0.90 0.72 -4.27
N ASN A 103 -0.84 -0.53 -4.73
CA ASN A 103 -1.53 -0.99 -5.92
C ASN A 103 -3.06 -1.01 -5.75
N ALA A 104 -3.55 -1.35 -4.56
CA ALA A 104 -4.97 -1.26 -4.23
C ALA A 104 -5.47 0.18 -4.33
N TYR A 105 -4.72 1.18 -3.83
CA TYR A 105 -5.10 2.59 -3.93
C TYR A 105 -5.17 3.10 -5.36
N ILE A 106 -4.28 2.62 -6.25
CA ILE A 106 -4.35 2.90 -7.69
C ILE A 106 -5.68 2.36 -8.26
N MET A 107 -6.00 1.10 -7.97
CA MET A 107 -7.26 0.48 -8.43
C MET A 107 -8.50 1.18 -7.86
N ILE A 108 -8.46 1.67 -6.62
CA ILE A 108 -9.53 2.48 -6.03
C ILE A 108 -9.68 3.81 -6.78
N ALA A 109 -8.58 4.49 -7.07
CA ALA A 109 -8.62 5.78 -7.76
C ALA A 109 -9.19 5.67 -9.19
N ILE A 110 -8.91 4.56 -9.88
CA ILE A 110 -9.39 4.31 -11.25
C ILE A 110 -10.84 3.83 -11.26
N TYR A 111 -11.17 2.78 -10.48
CA TYR A 111 -12.44 2.07 -10.59
C TYR A 111 -13.46 2.45 -9.51
N GLY A 112 -13.06 3.20 -8.48
CA GLY A 112 -13.94 3.62 -7.39
C GLY A 112 -14.45 2.49 -6.48
N ARG A 113 -13.83 1.31 -6.53
CA ARG A 113 -14.25 0.13 -5.75
C ARG A 113 -13.73 0.17 -4.31
N ASN A 114 -14.36 -0.61 -3.45
CA ASN A 114 -13.97 -0.84 -2.06
C ASN A 114 -12.63 -1.58 -1.94
N PHE A 115 -11.91 -1.35 -0.83
CA PHE A 115 -10.52 -1.79 -0.62
C PHE A 115 -10.28 -3.26 -0.94
N CYS A 116 -11.04 -4.19 -0.37
CA CYS A 116 -10.79 -5.62 -0.55
C CYS A 116 -10.92 -6.08 -2.00
N ARG A 117 -11.88 -5.51 -2.75
CA ARG A 117 -12.07 -5.82 -4.16
C ARG A 117 -10.93 -5.24 -5.00
N SER A 118 -10.55 -3.99 -4.76
CA SER A 118 -9.43 -3.34 -5.43
C SER A 118 -8.10 -4.02 -5.13
N ALA A 119 -7.88 -4.49 -3.89
CA ALA A 119 -6.69 -5.24 -3.50
C ALA A 119 -6.64 -6.61 -4.19
N LYS A 120 -7.77 -7.33 -4.28
CA LYS A 120 -7.86 -8.59 -5.02
C LYS A 120 -7.60 -8.39 -6.52
N ASP A 121 -8.19 -7.37 -7.11
CA ASP A 121 -8.00 -7.05 -8.53
C ASP A 121 -6.54 -6.66 -8.79
N ALA A 122 -5.92 -5.85 -7.93
CA ALA A 122 -4.50 -5.52 -7.98
C ALA A 122 -3.61 -6.78 -7.86
N PHE A 123 -3.86 -7.62 -6.85
CA PHE A 123 -3.09 -8.85 -6.65
C PHE A 123 -3.18 -9.81 -7.85
N ASN A 124 -4.38 -9.99 -8.41
CA ASN A 124 -4.57 -10.81 -9.60
C ASN A 124 -3.83 -10.24 -10.82
N LEU A 125 -3.83 -8.91 -10.98
CA LEU A 125 -3.14 -8.24 -12.08
C LEU A 125 -1.62 -8.41 -11.98
N LEU A 126 -1.08 -8.29 -10.77
CA LEU A 126 0.33 -8.49 -10.45
C LEU A 126 0.77 -9.95 -10.65
N MET A 127 0.00 -10.91 -10.13
CA MET A 127 0.31 -12.34 -10.27
C MET A 127 0.33 -12.81 -11.74
N ARG A 128 -0.57 -12.28 -12.58
CA ARG A 128 -0.60 -12.59 -14.01
C ARG A 128 0.58 -12.00 -14.78
N ASN A 129 1.27 -11.00 -14.22
CA ASN A 129 2.36 -10.29 -14.87
C ASN A 129 3.61 -10.24 -13.98
N VAL A 130 3.86 -11.29 -13.18
CA VAL A 130 4.89 -11.26 -12.13
C VAL A 130 6.29 -10.91 -12.67
N LEU A 131 6.61 -11.36 -13.90
CA LEU A 131 7.86 -11.04 -14.59
C LEU A 131 7.97 -9.55 -14.93
N LYS A 132 6.89 -8.92 -15.39
CA LYS A 132 6.89 -7.47 -15.66
C LYS A 132 7.01 -6.67 -14.37
N VAL A 133 6.32 -7.10 -13.32
CA VAL A 133 6.39 -6.46 -12.01
C VAL A 133 7.82 -6.47 -11.48
N ALA A 134 8.49 -7.63 -11.53
CA ALA A 134 9.89 -7.75 -11.09
C ALA A 134 10.84 -6.82 -11.85
N VAL A 135 10.63 -6.62 -13.15
CA VAL A 135 11.47 -5.73 -13.98
C VAL A 135 11.13 -4.24 -13.76
N THR A 136 9.87 -3.89 -13.52
CA THR A 136 9.45 -2.49 -13.32
C THR A 136 9.70 -1.94 -11.91
N ASP A 137 9.87 -2.81 -10.91
CA ASP A 137 10.13 -2.42 -9.51
C ASP A 137 11.64 -2.19 -9.24
N GLU A 138 12.51 -2.30 -10.26
CA GLU A 138 13.97 -2.04 -10.19
C GLU A 138 14.39 -0.57 -10.44
N VAL A 139 13.44 0.38 -10.49
CA VAL A 139 13.72 1.82 -10.72
C VAL A 139 13.07 2.68 -9.64
#